data_AF-A0A6C1S0V7-F1
#
_entry.id   AF-A0A6C1S0V7-F1
#
_cell.length_a   1.000
_cell.length_b   1.000
_cell.length_c   1.000
_cell.angle_alpha   90.00
_cell.angle_beta   90.00
_cell.angle_gamma   90.00
#
_symmetry.space_group_name_H-M   'P 1'
#
loop_
_entity.id
_entity.type
_entity.pdbx_description
1 polymer ?
#
loop_
_entity_poly.entity_id
_entity_poly.type
_entity_poly.pdbx_seq_one_letter_code
_entity_poly.pdbx_strand_id
1 'polypeptide(L)'
;MHNILRGFPPKGDLIKWYTEKGPGPVLKVNCHIHSPYSFSAFDDLEQAFSMAAAEDVKVLGINDFNTTEGYSRFYELGLAYRVFPLFNIEFMGLLEEEQRKGVRINDPNNPGRIYFCGKGLDFPVSLSGSSSAKITSVTAESHRQVREMTARLNDLLQSAGSSERIGFDEVREKLTMGMVRERHLARALRLMIFQKHPAAGERKMFLKDLFGGTEPAADPADVAALENELRGRLLKSGGPAFVEEDSKAFLDIDEICGIIADAGGIPCYPVLLDDAGGNCTEFESDLEALSGRLRAWDVPAVELIPGRNSPEAIRRFTGFFRDKGFVVMFGTEHNTPALQPLKVAVRGGGEPDPDLAGISYLGACLVAAHQYLRAKGETGYAGFPVKEEREEFEELGKAVIARFIEKDG
;
A
#
# COMPACT_ATOMS: atom_id res chain seq x y z
N MET A 1 20.95 3.96 -12.73
CA MET A 1 20.62 5.07 -11.81
C MET A 1 21.54 4.98 -10.60
N HIS A 2 22.08 6.10 -10.08
CA HIS A 2 22.98 6.10 -8.92
C HIS A 2 22.18 6.34 -7.63
N ASN A 3 22.23 5.41 -6.67
CA ASN A 3 21.61 5.56 -5.36
C ASN A 3 22.49 6.48 -4.47
N ILE A 4 21.95 7.65 -4.08
CA ILE A 4 22.66 8.69 -3.33
C ILE A 4 23.17 8.19 -1.96
N LEU A 5 22.51 7.19 -1.36
CA LEU A 5 22.89 6.63 -0.06
C LEU A 5 24.28 5.96 -0.12
N ARG A 6 24.72 5.52 -1.31
CA ARG A 6 26.10 5.02 -1.50
C ARG A 6 27.15 6.08 -1.18
N GLY A 7 26.87 7.32 -1.55
CA GLY A 7 27.73 8.47 -1.33
C GLY A 7 27.64 9.08 0.08
N PHE A 8 26.74 8.61 0.94
CA PHE A 8 26.66 9.10 2.32
C PHE A 8 27.90 8.67 3.13
N PRO A 9 28.28 9.43 4.17
CA PRO A 9 29.37 9.04 5.08
C PRO A 9 29.17 7.65 5.69
N PRO A 10 30.23 6.99 6.19
CA PRO A 10 30.11 5.77 6.99
C PRO A 10 29.24 5.97 8.24
N LYS A 11 28.66 4.89 8.77
CA LYS A 11 27.67 4.95 9.86
C LYS A 11 28.12 5.77 11.08
N GLY A 12 29.38 5.60 11.51
CA GLY A 12 29.91 6.29 12.68
C GLY A 12 30.02 7.80 12.48
N ASP A 13 30.47 8.24 11.30
CA ASP A 13 30.58 9.65 10.95
C ASP A 13 29.20 10.29 10.79
N LEU A 14 28.25 9.56 10.22
CA LEU A 14 26.89 10.04 10.00
C LEU A 14 26.13 10.24 11.33
N ILE A 15 26.24 9.27 12.26
CA ILE A 15 25.65 9.38 13.61
C ILE A 15 26.31 10.53 14.40
N LYS A 16 27.64 10.63 14.33
CA LYS A 16 28.39 11.71 14.98
C LYS A 16 27.94 13.08 14.47
N TRP A 17 27.85 13.25 13.14
CA TRP A 17 27.34 14.48 12.52
C TRP A 17 25.93 14.84 13.02
N TYR A 18 25.03 13.86 13.08
CA TYR A 18 23.66 14.08 13.53
C TYR A 18 23.60 14.49 15.01
N THR A 19 24.43 13.86 15.85
CA THR A 19 24.52 14.18 17.29
C THR A 19 25.09 15.59 17.51
N GLU A 20 26.14 15.98 16.77
CA GLU A 20 26.76 17.31 16.86
C GLU A 20 25.83 18.43 16.40
N LYS A 21 24.98 18.17 15.39
CA LYS A 21 23.94 19.08 14.93
C LYS A 21 22.81 19.27 15.97
N GLY A 22 22.65 18.30 16.86
CA GLY A 22 21.53 18.18 17.79
C GLY A 22 20.37 17.40 17.16
N PRO A 23 19.74 16.46 17.90
CA PRO A 23 18.65 15.66 17.36
C PRO A 23 17.49 16.55 16.91
N GLY A 24 16.98 16.26 15.71
CA GLY A 24 15.84 16.97 15.13
C GLY A 24 14.51 16.58 15.78
N PRO A 25 13.40 17.27 15.46
CA PRO A 25 12.07 16.89 15.91
C PRO A 25 11.64 15.55 15.29
N VAL A 26 10.63 14.93 15.89
CA VAL A 26 9.90 13.81 15.26
C VAL A 26 9.32 14.30 13.94
N LEU A 27 9.69 13.63 12.84
CA LEU A 27 9.22 13.99 11.50
C LEU A 27 7.88 13.32 11.20
N LYS A 28 7.04 14.00 10.42
CA LYS A 28 5.84 13.39 9.86
C LYS A 28 6.25 12.38 8.78
N VAL A 29 5.76 11.15 8.92
CA VAL A 29 6.05 10.04 8.02
C VAL A 29 4.76 9.38 7.55
N ASN A 30 4.81 8.82 6.35
CA ASN A 30 3.75 7.98 5.81
C ASN A 30 4.40 6.84 5.02
N CYS A 31 4.41 5.64 5.59
CA CYS A 31 5.18 4.51 5.09
C CYS A 31 4.44 3.68 4.03
N HIS A 32 3.22 4.08 3.66
CA HIS A 32 2.40 3.33 2.73
C HIS A 32 1.45 4.26 1.97
N ILE A 33 1.78 4.44 0.70
CA ILE A 33 0.89 4.94 -0.35
C ILE A 33 0.98 4.02 -1.57
N HIS A 34 -0.12 3.88 -2.29
CA HIS A 34 -0.14 3.36 -3.64
C HIS A 34 0.01 4.48 -4.66
N SER A 35 0.43 4.11 -5.86
CA SER A 35 0.62 5.01 -6.99
C SER A 35 -0.15 4.52 -8.24
N PRO A 36 -0.14 5.31 -9.34
CA PRO A 36 -0.73 4.87 -10.61
C PRO A 36 -0.06 3.63 -11.24
N TYR A 37 1.04 3.12 -10.68
CA TYR A 37 1.66 1.85 -11.10
C TYR A 37 0.90 0.61 -10.62
N SER A 38 0.13 0.74 -9.53
CA SER A 38 -0.93 -0.22 -9.21
C SER A 38 -2.29 0.47 -9.37
N PHE A 39 -2.93 0.92 -8.30
CA PHE A 39 -4.10 1.81 -8.34
C PHE A 39 -3.94 2.87 -7.25
N SER A 40 -4.23 4.13 -7.56
CA SER A 40 -4.28 5.17 -6.53
C SER A 40 -5.33 6.26 -6.80
N ALA A 41 -5.55 7.07 -5.77
CA ALA A 41 -6.29 8.33 -5.89
C ALA A 41 -5.55 9.40 -6.69
N PHE A 42 -4.23 9.25 -6.85
CA PHE A 42 -3.39 10.26 -7.45
C PHE A 42 -3.50 10.26 -8.98
N ASP A 43 -3.42 11.44 -9.58
CA ASP A 43 -3.30 11.58 -11.04
C ASP A 43 -1.92 11.10 -11.52
N ASP A 44 -0.87 11.48 -10.78
CA ASP A 44 0.50 11.05 -10.98
C ASP A 44 1.28 11.01 -9.65
N LEU A 45 2.53 10.52 -9.68
CA LEU A 45 3.38 10.50 -8.50
C LEU A 45 3.77 11.91 -8.01
N GLU A 46 3.84 12.91 -8.88
CA GLU A 46 4.23 14.26 -8.50
C GLU A 46 3.18 14.92 -7.61
N GLN A 47 1.90 14.65 -7.85
CA GLN A 47 0.81 15.06 -6.97
C GLN A 47 1.07 14.59 -5.53
N ALA A 48 1.46 13.33 -5.32
CA ALA A 48 1.78 12.83 -3.97
C ALA A 48 2.97 13.59 -3.34
N PHE A 49 4.04 13.87 -4.06
CA PHE A 49 5.17 14.62 -3.49
C PHE A 49 4.83 16.10 -3.23
N SER A 50 4.01 16.72 -4.08
CA SER A 50 3.51 18.08 -3.87
C SER A 50 2.66 18.20 -2.60
N MET A 51 1.79 17.21 -2.36
CA MET A 51 1.00 17.10 -1.14
C MET A 51 1.90 16.86 0.07
N ALA A 52 2.92 16.01 -0.03
CA ALA A 52 3.85 15.77 1.08
C ALA A 52 4.60 17.05 1.47
N ALA A 53 5.04 17.84 0.49
CA ALA A 53 5.65 19.14 0.74
C ALA A 53 4.67 20.12 1.41
N ALA A 54 3.42 20.17 0.95
CA ALA A 54 2.38 21.05 1.52
C ALA A 54 1.97 20.64 2.95
N GLU A 55 1.98 19.35 3.25
CA GLU A 55 1.56 18.79 4.54
C GLU A 55 2.72 18.57 5.53
N ASP A 56 3.95 18.89 5.09
CA ASP A 56 5.21 18.74 5.81
C ASP A 56 5.58 17.27 6.13
N VAL A 57 5.17 16.34 5.27
CA VAL A 57 5.57 14.92 5.33
C VAL A 57 6.99 14.77 4.77
N LYS A 58 7.90 14.19 5.55
CA LYS A 58 9.34 14.08 5.19
C LYS A 58 9.77 12.70 4.75
N VAL A 59 8.92 11.70 4.89
CA VAL A 59 9.17 10.32 4.47
C VAL A 59 7.91 9.77 3.83
N LEU A 60 8.03 9.24 2.61
CA LEU A 60 6.95 8.56 1.91
C LEU A 60 7.37 7.15 1.51
N GLY A 61 6.49 6.16 1.69
CA GLY A 61 6.70 4.79 1.22
C GLY A 61 5.78 4.41 0.08
N ILE A 62 6.34 4.16 -1.11
CA ILE A 62 5.62 3.57 -2.25
C ILE A 62 5.41 2.08 -1.98
N ASN A 63 4.17 1.58 -2.06
CA ASN A 63 3.80 0.22 -1.66
C ASN A 63 2.90 -0.45 -2.70
N ASP A 64 3.20 -0.26 -3.98
CA ASP A 64 2.37 -0.76 -5.07
C ASP A 64 2.26 -2.28 -5.08
N PHE A 65 1.12 -2.78 -5.57
CA PHE A 65 0.89 -4.21 -5.64
C PHE A 65 1.70 -4.90 -6.72
N ASN A 66 2.45 -5.94 -6.35
CA ASN A 66 3.18 -6.84 -7.23
C ASN A 66 4.12 -6.12 -8.23
N THR A 67 4.54 -4.87 -7.96
CA THR A 67 5.34 -4.09 -8.90
C THR A 67 6.29 -3.13 -8.21
N THR A 68 7.46 -2.97 -8.83
CA THR A 68 8.51 -2.01 -8.43
C THR A 68 8.76 -0.94 -9.50
N GLU A 69 7.96 -0.93 -10.57
CA GLU A 69 8.16 -0.07 -11.75
C GLU A 69 8.13 1.43 -11.40
N GLY A 70 7.42 1.81 -10.33
CA GLY A 70 7.35 3.18 -9.83
C GLY A 70 8.61 3.68 -9.12
N TYR A 71 9.53 2.79 -8.70
CA TYR A 71 10.64 3.15 -7.81
C TYR A 71 11.56 4.22 -8.39
N SER A 72 11.88 4.14 -9.69
CA SER A 72 12.80 5.09 -10.33
C SER A 72 12.24 6.50 -10.29
N ARG A 73 10.98 6.69 -10.67
CA ARG A 73 10.31 8.00 -10.63
C ARG A 73 10.10 8.48 -9.20
N PHE A 74 9.77 7.57 -8.29
CA PHE A 74 9.61 7.85 -6.87
C PHE A 74 10.90 8.36 -6.23
N TYR A 75 12.04 7.74 -6.56
CA TYR A 75 13.36 8.17 -6.13
C TYR A 75 13.71 9.59 -6.62
N GLU A 76 13.51 9.85 -7.92
CA GLU A 76 13.76 11.17 -8.52
C GLU A 76 12.94 12.27 -7.84
N LEU A 77 11.66 12.01 -7.58
CA LEU A 77 10.78 12.93 -6.87
C LEU A 77 11.18 13.10 -5.40
N GLY A 78 11.60 12.03 -4.73
CA GLY A 78 12.13 12.11 -3.37
C GLY A 78 13.33 13.03 -3.26
N LEU A 79 14.25 12.97 -4.23
CA LEU A 79 15.37 13.90 -4.32
C LEU A 79 14.90 15.35 -4.58
N ALA A 80 14.00 15.54 -5.56
CA ALA A 80 13.52 16.86 -5.97
C ALA A 80 12.76 17.58 -4.85
N TYR A 81 11.91 16.87 -4.12
CA TYR A 81 11.08 17.41 -3.04
C TYR A 81 11.72 17.31 -1.66
N ARG A 82 12.89 16.66 -1.54
CA ARG A 82 13.58 16.38 -0.27
C ARG A 82 12.65 15.64 0.72
N VAL A 83 12.00 14.61 0.20
CA VAL A 83 11.17 13.66 0.94
C VAL A 83 11.83 12.30 0.81
N PHE A 84 12.20 11.70 1.93
CA PHE A 84 12.93 10.42 1.93
C PHE A 84 12.06 9.30 1.34
N PRO A 85 12.49 8.61 0.28
CA PRO A 85 11.74 7.52 -0.31
C PRO A 85 11.99 6.21 0.44
N LEU A 86 10.93 5.58 0.94
CA LEU A 86 10.93 4.17 1.34
C LEU A 86 10.43 3.32 0.16
N PHE A 87 11.22 2.33 -0.21
CA PHE A 87 10.89 1.42 -1.33
C PHE A 87 10.20 0.17 -0.77
N ASN A 88 8.88 0.13 -0.89
CA ASN A 88 8.05 -0.93 -0.36
C ASN A 88 7.26 -1.61 -1.49
N ILE A 89 6.65 -2.75 -1.19
CA ILE A 89 5.84 -3.50 -2.14
C ILE A 89 4.72 -4.22 -1.39
N GLU A 90 3.57 -4.39 -2.03
CA GLU A 90 2.47 -5.18 -1.47
C GLU A 90 2.14 -6.40 -2.33
N PHE A 91 1.80 -7.50 -1.68
CA PHE A 91 1.36 -8.74 -2.29
C PHE A 91 -0.02 -9.13 -1.78
N MET A 92 -0.73 -9.89 -2.60
CA MET A 92 -1.89 -10.65 -2.18
C MET A 92 -1.49 -12.13 -2.11
N GLY A 93 -1.79 -12.76 -0.98
CA GLY A 93 -1.58 -14.17 -0.76
C GLY A 93 -2.84 -14.89 -0.32
N LEU A 94 -2.73 -16.21 -0.18
CA LEU A 94 -3.80 -17.07 0.26
C LEU A 94 -3.31 -18.10 1.28
N LEU A 95 -3.91 -18.07 2.47
CA LEU A 95 -3.74 -19.08 3.51
C LEU A 95 -4.87 -20.11 3.36
N GLU A 96 -4.62 -21.17 2.58
CA GLU A 96 -5.63 -22.17 2.22
C GLU A 96 -6.29 -22.84 3.44
N GLU A 97 -5.53 -23.07 4.51
CA GLU A 97 -6.08 -23.67 5.72
C GLU A 97 -7.08 -22.73 6.40
N GLU A 98 -6.78 -21.43 6.48
CA GLU A 98 -7.66 -20.43 7.05
C GLU A 98 -8.87 -20.16 6.14
N GLN A 99 -8.68 -20.24 4.82
CA GLN A 99 -9.79 -20.22 3.86
C GLN A 99 -10.77 -21.36 4.12
N ARG A 100 -10.28 -22.60 4.29
CA ARG A 100 -11.13 -23.77 4.59
C ARG A 100 -11.88 -23.65 5.92
N LYS A 101 -11.30 -22.94 6.89
CA LYS A 101 -11.92 -22.67 8.20
C LYS A 101 -12.88 -21.48 8.18
N GLY A 102 -12.94 -20.72 7.07
CA GLY A 102 -13.74 -19.50 6.99
C GLY A 102 -13.16 -18.34 7.81
N VAL A 103 -11.87 -18.37 8.13
CA VAL A 103 -11.18 -17.36 8.95
C VAL A 103 -10.77 -16.16 8.08
N ARG A 104 -11.20 -14.95 8.47
CA ARG A 104 -10.77 -13.71 7.81
C ARG A 104 -9.48 -13.20 8.44
N ILE A 105 -8.64 -12.59 7.62
CA ILE A 105 -7.29 -12.18 7.99
C ILE A 105 -7.21 -10.66 8.00
N ASN A 106 -6.47 -10.03 7.09
CA ASN A 106 -6.49 -8.58 6.89
C ASN A 106 -7.28 -8.18 5.63
N ASP A 107 -7.87 -9.14 4.92
CA ASP A 107 -9.06 -8.91 4.09
C ASP A 107 -10.32 -9.23 4.92
N PRO A 108 -11.20 -8.23 5.20
CA PRO A 108 -12.39 -8.44 6.01
C PRO A 108 -13.54 -9.16 5.29
N ASN A 109 -13.42 -9.39 3.98
CA ASN A 109 -14.50 -9.93 3.16
C ASN A 109 -14.20 -11.33 2.63
N ASN A 110 -12.92 -11.70 2.52
CA ASN A 110 -12.50 -12.93 1.86
C ASN A 110 -11.70 -13.83 2.82
N PRO A 111 -12.29 -14.91 3.35
CA PRO A 111 -11.57 -15.85 4.20
C PRO A 111 -10.28 -16.37 3.57
N GLY A 112 -9.23 -16.48 4.39
CA GLY A 112 -7.89 -16.92 4.00
C GLY A 112 -7.09 -15.94 3.15
N ARG A 113 -7.69 -14.88 2.60
CA ARG A 113 -6.94 -13.89 1.81
C ARG A 113 -6.11 -13.00 2.74
N ILE A 114 -4.85 -12.82 2.38
CA ILE A 114 -3.88 -12.04 3.15
C ILE A 114 -3.20 -11.01 2.26
N TYR A 115 -3.16 -9.77 2.73
CA TYR A 115 -2.29 -8.72 2.23
C TYR A 115 -0.95 -8.78 2.97
N PHE A 116 0.14 -8.54 2.26
CA PHE A 116 1.46 -8.67 2.85
C PHE A 116 2.45 -7.71 2.21
N CYS A 117 3.27 -7.04 3.02
CA CYS A 117 4.16 -5.99 2.56
C CYS A 117 5.64 -6.40 2.67
N GLY A 118 6.46 -5.94 1.74
CA GLY A 118 7.90 -5.83 1.91
C GLY A 118 8.27 -4.37 2.15
N LYS A 119 9.18 -4.10 3.10
CA LYS A 119 9.61 -2.74 3.45
C LYS A 119 11.10 -2.57 3.22
N GLY A 120 11.50 -1.44 2.65
CA GLY A 120 12.91 -1.08 2.51
C GLY A 120 13.70 -1.87 1.46
N LEU A 121 13.06 -2.30 0.37
CA LEU A 121 13.69 -3.05 -0.70
C LEU A 121 14.89 -2.29 -1.31
N ASP A 122 15.79 -3.05 -1.91
CA ASP A 122 16.99 -2.49 -2.56
C ASP A 122 16.60 -1.51 -3.68
N PHE A 123 17.41 -0.46 -3.83
CA PHE A 123 17.30 0.48 -4.96
C PHE A 123 18.65 0.75 -5.61
N PRO A 124 18.82 0.56 -6.94
CA PRO A 124 17.83 -0.05 -7.85
C PRO A 124 17.54 -1.50 -7.44
N VAL A 125 16.28 -1.89 -7.53
CA VAL A 125 15.85 -3.24 -7.16
C VAL A 125 16.39 -4.27 -8.15
N SER A 126 16.75 -5.44 -7.64
CA SER A 126 17.10 -6.59 -8.44
C SER A 126 16.42 -7.81 -7.82
N LEU A 127 15.79 -8.62 -8.66
CA LEU A 127 15.13 -9.85 -8.28
C LEU A 127 15.81 -11.02 -8.99
N SER A 128 15.89 -12.16 -8.32
CA SER A 128 16.25 -13.43 -8.95
C SER A 128 15.25 -13.79 -10.05
N GLY A 129 15.70 -14.58 -11.04
CA GLY A 129 14.82 -15.06 -12.10
C GLY A 129 13.60 -15.82 -11.58
N SER A 130 13.74 -16.54 -10.46
CA SER A 130 12.62 -17.24 -9.81
C SER A 130 11.59 -16.27 -9.22
N SER A 131 12.02 -15.25 -8.49
CA SER A 131 11.10 -14.26 -7.90
C SER A 131 10.39 -13.45 -8.99
N SER A 132 11.14 -12.98 -10.00
CA SER A 132 10.55 -12.29 -11.15
C SER A 132 9.52 -13.15 -11.89
N ALA A 133 9.79 -14.45 -12.07
CA ALA A 133 8.86 -15.36 -12.71
C ALA A 133 7.56 -15.53 -11.90
N LYS A 134 7.65 -15.63 -10.56
CA LYS A 134 6.47 -15.72 -9.68
C LYS A 134 5.61 -14.46 -9.77
N ILE A 135 6.21 -13.28 -9.66
CA ILE A 135 5.49 -11.99 -9.78
C ILE A 135 4.82 -11.88 -11.16
N THR A 136 5.54 -12.25 -12.22
CA THR A 136 5.01 -12.24 -13.59
C THR A 136 3.81 -13.18 -13.73
N SER A 137 3.91 -14.39 -13.16
CA SER A 137 2.84 -15.37 -13.18
C SER A 137 1.58 -14.84 -12.49
N VAL A 138 1.67 -14.41 -11.23
CA VAL A 138 0.47 -13.92 -10.50
C VAL A 138 -0.13 -12.67 -11.13
N THR A 139 0.70 -11.81 -11.75
CA THR A 139 0.23 -10.65 -12.51
C THR A 139 -0.51 -11.07 -13.78
N ALA A 140 -0.02 -12.08 -14.50
CA ALA A 140 -0.71 -12.62 -15.68
C ALA A 140 -2.06 -13.25 -15.32
N GLU A 141 -2.12 -14.00 -14.21
CA GLU A 141 -3.35 -14.60 -13.69
C GLU A 141 -4.37 -13.52 -13.27
N SER A 142 -3.90 -12.47 -12.57
CA SER A 142 -4.73 -11.31 -12.20
C SER A 142 -5.28 -10.59 -13.44
N HIS A 143 -4.45 -10.37 -14.46
CA HIS A 143 -4.89 -9.75 -15.72
C HIS A 143 -5.87 -10.64 -16.50
N ARG A 144 -5.72 -11.97 -16.47
CA ARG A 144 -6.69 -12.87 -17.09
C ARG A 144 -8.08 -12.68 -16.47
N GLN A 145 -8.17 -12.68 -15.14
CA GLN A 145 -9.43 -12.44 -14.44
C GLN A 145 -10.05 -11.09 -14.84
N VAL A 146 -9.28 -10.00 -14.81
CA VAL A 146 -9.77 -8.67 -15.16
C VAL A 146 -10.17 -8.55 -16.64
N ARG A 147 -9.54 -9.30 -17.56
CA ARG A 147 -9.99 -9.41 -18.96
C ARG A 147 -11.35 -10.09 -19.05
N GLU A 148 -11.60 -11.14 -18.27
CA GLU A 148 -12.92 -11.78 -18.21
C GLU A 148 -13.98 -10.84 -17.60
N MET A 149 -13.64 -10.10 -16.53
CA MET A 149 -14.54 -9.08 -15.97
C MET A 149 -14.87 -7.99 -16.99
N THR A 150 -13.88 -7.56 -17.77
CA THR A 150 -14.07 -6.61 -18.87
C THR A 150 -15.06 -7.16 -19.91
N ALA A 151 -14.97 -8.45 -20.26
CA ALA A 151 -15.90 -9.08 -21.19
C ALA A 151 -17.33 -9.09 -20.64
N ARG A 152 -17.53 -9.56 -19.40
CA ARG A 152 -18.85 -9.56 -18.74
C ARG A 152 -19.42 -8.15 -18.60
N LEU A 153 -18.58 -7.16 -18.29
CA LEU A 153 -19.00 -5.76 -18.21
C LEU A 153 -19.47 -5.24 -19.58
N ASN A 154 -18.82 -5.62 -20.66
CA ASN A 154 -19.24 -5.26 -22.02
C ASN A 154 -20.56 -5.94 -22.43
N ASP A 155 -20.82 -7.17 -22.00
CA ASP A 155 -22.10 -7.84 -22.23
C ASP A 155 -23.26 -7.14 -21.48
N LEU A 156 -22.98 -6.63 -20.27
CA LEU A 156 -23.92 -5.80 -19.52
C LEU A 156 -24.20 -4.46 -20.20
N LEU A 157 -23.16 -3.78 -20.69
CA LEU A 157 -23.31 -2.54 -21.44
C LEU A 157 -24.19 -2.75 -22.67
N GLN A 158 -23.99 -3.84 -23.41
CA GLN A 158 -24.81 -4.20 -24.56
C GLN A 158 -26.27 -4.47 -24.14
N SER A 159 -26.48 -5.17 -23.04
CA SER A 159 -27.82 -5.46 -22.51
C SER A 159 -28.55 -4.20 -22.03
N ALA A 160 -27.80 -3.20 -21.55
CA ALA A 160 -28.30 -1.87 -21.22
C ALA A 160 -28.47 -0.94 -22.44
N GLY A 161 -28.33 -1.47 -23.66
CA GLY A 161 -28.55 -0.73 -24.91
C GLY A 161 -27.39 0.18 -25.35
N SER A 162 -26.22 0.06 -24.72
CA SER A 162 -25.01 0.78 -25.15
C SER A 162 -24.26 0.02 -26.25
N SER A 163 -23.84 0.74 -27.29
CA SER A 163 -22.92 0.21 -28.31
C SER A 163 -21.45 0.35 -27.90
N GLU A 164 -21.16 1.03 -26.79
CA GLU A 164 -19.80 1.27 -26.32
C GLU A 164 -19.20 0.02 -25.68
N ARG A 165 -17.88 -0.08 -25.75
CA ARG A 165 -17.12 -1.16 -25.11
C ARG A 165 -15.91 -0.59 -24.40
N ILE A 166 -15.58 -1.18 -23.26
CA ILE A 166 -14.36 -0.92 -22.51
C ILE A 166 -13.32 -1.94 -22.98
N GLY A 167 -12.18 -1.46 -23.47
CA GLY A 167 -11.04 -2.30 -23.85
C GLY A 167 -10.05 -2.45 -22.69
N PHE A 168 -9.68 -3.70 -22.35
CA PHE A 168 -8.68 -3.94 -21.29
C PHE A 168 -7.35 -3.23 -21.58
N ASP A 169 -6.84 -3.35 -22.81
CA ASP A 169 -5.54 -2.78 -23.17
C ASP A 169 -5.60 -1.25 -23.20
N GLU A 170 -6.74 -0.66 -23.60
CA GLU A 170 -6.97 0.78 -23.49
C GLU A 170 -6.98 1.26 -22.03
N VAL A 171 -7.65 0.53 -21.14
CA VAL A 171 -7.63 0.82 -19.70
C VAL A 171 -6.21 0.77 -19.16
N ARG A 172 -5.45 -0.29 -19.51
CA ARG A 172 -4.06 -0.44 -19.09
C ARG A 172 -3.20 0.72 -19.55
N GLU A 173 -3.32 1.14 -20.81
CA GLU A 173 -2.50 2.19 -21.41
C GLU A 173 -2.85 3.60 -20.92
N LYS A 174 -4.14 3.87 -20.65
CA LYS A 174 -4.61 5.23 -20.34
C LYS A 174 -4.79 5.51 -18.86
N LEU A 175 -5.08 4.49 -18.05
CA LEU A 175 -5.51 4.68 -16.66
C LEU A 175 -4.55 4.07 -15.64
N THR A 176 -3.46 3.43 -16.10
CA THR A 176 -2.49 2.72 -15.25
C THR A 176 -1.10 2.87 -15.84
N MET A 177 -0.07 2.55 -15.05
CA MET A 177 1.30 2.37 -15.54
C MET A 177 1.69 0.89 -15.67
N GLY A 178 0.71 -0.03 -15.77
CA GLY A 178 0.96 -1.43 -16.13
C GLY A 178 -0.05 -2.42 -15.58
N MET A 179 -0.53 -2.23 -14.34
CA MET A 179 -1.42 -3.18 -13.66
C MET A 179 -2.88 -2.74 -13.72
N VAL A 180 -3.76 -3.60 -14.27
CA VAL A 180 -5.21 -3.36 -14.28
C VAL A 180 -5.88 -4.12 -13.14
N ARG A 181 -6.89 -3.51 -12.54
CA ARG A 181 -7.68 -4.00 -11.40
C ARG A 181 -9.14 -3.61 -11.59
N GLU A 182 -10.06 -4.18 -10.81
CA GLU A 182 -11.49 -3.86 -10.96
C GLU A 182 -11.78 -2.38 -10.73
N ARG A 183 -10.98 -1.71 -9.88
CA ARG A 183 -11.07 -0.26 -9.66
C ARG A 183 -10.84 0.56 -10.95
N HIS A 184 -9.93 0.12 -11.81
CA HIS A 184 -9.70 0.76 -13.10
C HIS A 184 -10.87 0.56 -14.07
N LEU A 185 -11.53 -0.61 -14.04
CA LEU A 185 -12.73 -0.84 -14.82
C LEU A 185 -13.89 0.06 -14.37
N ALA A 186 -14.06 0.27 -13.06
CA ALA A 186 -15.05 1.21 -12.53
C ALA A 186 -14.78 2.65 -12.97
N ARG A 187 -13.51 3.10 -12.93
CA ARG A 187 -13.08 4.40 -13.44
C ARG A 187 -13.32 4.55 -14.94
N ALA A 188 -12.94 3.54 -15.73
CA ALA A 188 -13.16 3.53 -17.18
C ALA A 188 -14.65 3.59 -17.54
N LEU A 189 -15.47 2.84 -16.81
CA LEU A 189 -16.92 2.84 -16.97
C LEU A 189 -17.53 4.21 -16.67
N ARG A 190 -17.12 4.85 -15.55
CA ARG A 190 -17.55 6.22 -15.25
C ARG A 190 -17.18 7.19 -16.37
N LEU A 191 -15.91 7.16 -16.82
CA LEU A 191 -15.42 8.05 -17.88
C LEU A 191 -16.22 7.88 -19.17
N MET A 192 -16.50 6.64 -19.57
CA MET A 192 -17.32 6.33 -20.74
C MET A 192 -18.74 6.89 -20.59
N ILE A 193 -19.40 6.63 -19.45
CA ILE A 193 -20.77 7.12 -19.18
C ILE A 193 -20.82 8.65 -19.28
N PHE A 194 -19.85 9.35 -18.68
CA PHE A 194 -19.80 10.81 -18.68
C PHE A 194 -19.53 11.40 -20.07
N GLN A 195 -18.73 10.71 -20.88
CA GLN A 195 -18.45 11.12 -22.25
C GLN A 195 -19.69 10.97 -23.14
N LYS A 196 -20.50 9.93 -22.93
CA LYS A 196 -21.65 9.59 -23.79
C LYS A 196 -22.95 10.23 -23.36
N HIS A 197 -23.08 10.54 -22.07
CA HIS A 197 -24.26 11.15 -21.49
C HIS A 197 -23.87 12.47 -20.78
N PRO A 198 -23.74 13.59 -21.51
CA PRO A 198 -23.35 14.86 -20.89
C PRO A 198 -24.38 15.35 -19.85
N ALA A 199 -25.67 15.13 -20.12
CA ALA A 199 -26.74 15.56 -19.24
C ALA A 199 -26.83 14.67 -17.99
N ALA A 200 -27.02 15.27 -16.82
CA ALA A 200 -27.12 14.54 -15.55
C ALA A 200 -28.33 13.57 -15.52
N GLY A 201 -29.44 13.94 -16.15
CA GLY A 201 -30.62 13.07 -16.27
C GLY A 201 -30.35 11.80 -17.08
N GLU A 202 -29.66 11.94 -18.22
CA GLU A 202 -29.27 10.80 -19.07
C GLU A 202 -28.32 9.85 -18.32
N ARG A 203 -27.34 10.39 -17.57
CA ARG A 203 -26.44 9.58 -16.73
C ARG A 203 -27.22 8.77 -15.69
N LYS A 204 -28.18 9.39 -15.00
CA LYS A 204 -28.99 8.71 -13.99
C LYS A 204 -29.84 7.59 -14.60
N MET A 205 -30.47 7.85 -15.74
CA MET A 205 -31.24 6.84 -16.46
C MET A 205 -30.36 5.66 -16.90
N PHE A 206 -29.21 5.94 -17.52
CA PHE A 206 -28.29 4.88 -17.95
C PHE A 206 -27.75 4.06 -16.77
N LEU A 207 -27.37 4.73 -15.67
CA LEU A 207 -26.92 4.06 -14.45
C LEU A 207 -28.01 3.17 -13.85
N LYS A 208 -29.26 3.64 -13.84
CA LYS A 208 -30.40 2.85 -13.37
C LYS A 208 -30.59 1.58 -14.18
N ASP A 209 -30.54 1.69 -15.51
CA ASP A 209 -30.68 0.55 -16.40
C ASP A 209 -29.53 -0.45 -16.21
N LEU A 210 -28.29 0.06 -16.10
CA LEU A 210 -27.11 -0.74 -15.80
C LEU A 210 -27.19 -1.44 -14.42
N PHE A 211 -27.89 -0.84 -13.46
CA PHE A 211 -28.16 -1.41 -12.13
C PHE A 211 -29.47 -2.23 -12.08
N GLY A 212 -30.00 -2.66 -13.23
CA GLY A 212 -31.18 -3.52 -13.28
C GLY A 212 -32.45 -2.83 -12.78
N GLY A 213 -32.58 -1.52 -13.00
CA GLY A 213 -33.74 -0.72 -12.61
C GLY A 213 -33.60 0.01 -11.26
N THR A 214 -32.48 -0.19 -10.54
CA THR A 214 -32.23 0.46 -9.25
C THR A 214 -31.52 1.79 -9.44
N GLU A 215 -32.03 2.87 -8.86
CA GLU A 215 -31.37 4.18 -8.93
C GLU A 215 -29.95 4.14 -8.32
N PRO A 216 -29.01 4.95 -8.84
CA PRO A 216 -27.72 5.15 -8.19
C PRO A 216 -27.92 5.81 -6.82
N ALA A 217 -27.24 5.29 -5.79
CA ALA A 217 -27.25 5.86 -4.46
C ALA A 217 -26.23 7.00 -4.33
N ALA A 218 -25.12 6.92 -5.06
CA ALA A 218 -24.14 7.99 -5.14
C ALA A 218 -24.70 9.16 -5.97
N ASP A 219 -24.35 10.38 -5.58
CA ASP A 219 -24.46 11.52 -6.48
C ASP A 219 -23.48 11.29 -7.64
N PRO A 220 -23.91 11.30 -8.91
CA PRO A 220 -22.99 11.19 -10.03
C PRO A 220 -21.88 12.26 -10.02
N ALA A 221 -22.11 13.43 -9.41
CA ALA A 221 -21.07 14.46 -9.27
C ALA A 221 -19.94 14.06 -8.29
N ASP A 222 -20.21 13.14 -7.36
CA ASP A 222 -19.19 12.56 -6.49
C ASP A 222 -18.49 11.40 -7.21
N VAL A 223 -17.36 11.71 -7.82
CA VAL A 223 -16.54 10.76 -8.59
C VAL A 223 -16.17 9.54 -7.76
N ALA A 224 -15.77 9.73 -6.51
CA ALA A 224 -15.28 8.65 -5.68
C ALA A 224 -16.44 7.74 -5.20
N ALA A 225 -17.56 8.33 -4.80
CA ALA A 225 -18.75 7.57 -4.44
C ALA A 225 -19.29 6.78 -5.63
N LEU A 226 -19.36 7.39 -6.82
CA LEU A 226 -19.85 6.72 -8.03
C LEU A 226 -18.92 5.57 -8.47
N GLU A 227 -17.60 5.78 -8.51
CA GLU A 227 -16.65 4.70 -8.85
C GLU A 227 -16.73 3.54 -7.85
N ASN A 228 -16.88 3.84 -6.55
CA ASN A 228 -17.06 2.80 -5.53
C ASN A 228 -18.40 2.07 -5.68
N GLU A 229 -19.49 2.76 -6.01
CA GLU A 229 -20.80 2.15 -6.25
C GLU A 229 -20.79 1.26 -7.50
N LEU A 230 -20.22 1.73 -8.61
CA LEU A 230 -20.04 0.93 -9.83
C LEU A 230 -19.25 -0.35 -9.53
N ARG A 231 -18.13 -0.22 -8.81
CA ARG A 231 -17.33 -1.37 -8.40
C ARG A 231 -18.12 -2.32 -7.49
N GLY A 232 -18.80 -1.79 -6.48
CA GLY A 232 -19.54 -2.58 -5.50
C GLY A 232 -20.72 -3.34 -6.10
N ARG A 233 -21.49 -2.69 -6.98
CA ARG A 233 -22.68 -3.29 -7.60
C ARG A 233 -22.35 -4.22 -8.76
N LEU A 234 -21.33 -3.92 -9.56
CA LEU A 234 -21.07 -4.63 -10.82
C LEU A 234 -19.87 -5.59 -10.75
N LEU A 235 -18.82 -5.23 -10.02
CA LEU A 235 -17.50 -5.84 -10.13
C LEU A 235 -17.03 -6.53 -8.84
N LYS A 236 -17.87 -6.62 -7.80
CA LYS A 236 -17.57 -7.36 -6.57
C LYS A 236 -18.48 -8.57 -6.44
N SER A 237 -18.14 -9.48 -5.51
CA SER A 237 -18.89 -10.72 -5.30
C SER A 237 -20.40 -10.47 -5.22
N GLY A 238 -21.17 -11.23 -6.01
CA GLY A 238 -22.61 -11.03 -6.22
C GLY A 238 -22.98 -10.08 -7.37
N GLY A 239 -22.04 -9.30 -7.89
CA GLY A 239 -22.22 -8.41 -9.02
C GLY A 239 -22.18 -9.15 -10.37
N PRO A 240 -22.92 -8.67 -11.39
CA PRO A 240 -23.08 -9.38 -12.66
C PRO A 240 -21.82 -9.48 -13.53
N ALA A 241 -20.82 -8.62 -13.34
CA ALA A 241 -19.53 -8.68 -14.05
C ALA A 241 -18.38 -9.18 -13.16
N PHE A 242 -18.67 -9.64 -11.94
CA PHE A 242 -17.67 -10.25 -11.08
C PHE A 242 -17.19 -11.59 -11.63
N VAL A 243 -15.90 -11.83 -11.48
CA VAL A 243 -15.22 -13.09 -11.76
C VAL A 243 -14.39 -13.38 -10.52
N GLU A 244 -14.49 -14.59 -9.98
CA GLU A 244 -13.68 -15.00 -8.83
C GLU A 244 -12.20 -15.12 -9.23
N GLU A 245 -11.29 -14.71 -8.35
CA GLU A 245 -9.86 -14.93 -8.55
C GLU A 245 -9.55 -16.45 -8.59
N ASP A 246 -8.68 -16.87 -9.51
CA ASP A 246 -8.09 -18.21 -9.46
C ASP A 246 -7.07 -18.28 -8.31
N SER A 247 -6.97 -19.40 -7.60
CA SER A 247 -6.00 -19.56 -6.51
C SER A 247 -4.55 -19.31 -6.98
N LYS A 248 -4.26 -19.52 -8.27
CA LYS A 248 -2.96 -19.21 -8.91
C LYS A 248 -2.63 -17.72 -8.99
N ALA A 249 -3.60 -16.84 -8.74
CA ALA A 249 -3.36 -15.40 -8.63
C ALA A 249 -2.79 -14.99 -7.26
N PHE A 250 -2.67 -15.94 -6.32
CA PHE A 250 -2.16 -15.72 -4.98
C PHE A 250 -0.88 -16.51 -4.74
N LEU A 251 0.01 -15.93 -3.93
CA LEU A 251 1.19 -16.60 -3.42
C LEU A 251 0.93 -17.11 -2.00
N ASP A 252 1.68 -18.13 -1.57
CA ASP A 252 1.75 -18.44 -0.14
C ASP A 252 2.70 -17.49 0.61
N ILE A 253 2.72 -17.57 1.94
CA ILE A 253 3.52 -16.66 2.78
C ILE A 253 5.03 -16.90 2.63
N ASP A 254 5.46 -18.14 2.45
CA ASP A 254 6.88 -18.45 2.30
C ASP A 254 7.39 -17.92 0.96
N GLU A 255 6.58 -18.01 -0.09
CA GLU A 255 6.87 -17.43 -1.40
C GLU A 255 6.96 -15.90 -1.34
N ILE A 256 6.01 -15.25 -0.66
CA ILE A 256 6.02 -13.79 -0.50
C ILE A 256 7.26 -13.34 0.30
N CYS A 257 7.53 -13.97 1.45
CA CYS A 257 8.70 -13.63 2.27
C CYS A 257 10.00 -13.88 1.51
N GLY A 258 10.07 -14.97 0.72
CA GLY A 258 11.21 -15.27 -0.14
C GLY A 258 11.45 -14.19 -1.20
N ILE A 259 10.40 -13.69 -1.86
CA ILE A 259 10.51 -12.60 -2.83
C ILE A 259 10.98 -11.30 -2.16
N ILE A 260 10.43 -10.98 -0.97
CA ILE A 260 10.82 -9.78 -0.22
C ILE A 260 12.30 -9.84 0.17
N ALA A 261 12.74 -10.99 0.71
CA ALA A 261 14.14 -11.19 1.09
C ALA A 261 15.09 -11.16 -0.11
N ASP A 262 14.70 -11.74 -1.24
CA ASP A 262 15.45 -11.69 -2.50
C ASP A 262 15.60 -10.25 -3.03
N ALA A 263 14.57 -9.42 -2.86
CA ALA A 263 14.62 -7.99 -3.15
C ALA A 263 15.38 -7.16 -2.09
N GLY A 264 15.93 -7.82 -1.06
CA GLY A 264 16.67 -7.20 0.03
C GLY A 264 15.80 -6.59 1.13
N GLY A 265 14.47 -6.68 1.07
CA GLY A 265 13.55 -6.00 1.99
C GLY A 265 13.22 -6.77 3.27
N ILE A 266 12.44 -6.12 4.14
CA ILE A 266 11.95 -6.62 5.42
C ILE A 266 10.49 -7.09 5.28
N PRO A 267 10.16 -8.35 5.59
CA PRO A 267 8.77 -8.81 5.65
C PRO A 267 7.94 -8.02 6.67
N CYS A 268 6.75 -7.59 6.26
CA CYS A 268 5.86 -6.76 7.07
C CYS A 268 4.40 -7.18 6.90
N TYR A 269 3.71 -7.38 8.02
CA TYR A 269 2.28 -7.68 8.02
C TYR A 269 1.46 -6.37 8.14
N PRO A 270 0.70 -5.96 7.11
CA PRO A 270 -0.26 -4.87 7.24
C PRO A 270 -1.47 -5.34 8.04
N VAL A 271 -1.84 -4.58 9.06
CA VAL A 271 -2.87 -4.93 10.05
C VAL A 271 -4.15 -4.18 9.70
N LEU A 272 -5.28 -4.90 9.67
CA LEU A 272 -6.59 -4.27 9.46
C LEU A 272 -7.14 -3.63 10.74
N LEU A 273 -6.97 -4.33 11.86
CA LEU A 273 -7.40 -3.98 13.21
C LEU A 273 -8.93 -3.77 13.30
N ASP A 274 -9.39 -2.80 14.10
CA ASP A 274 -10.80 -2.64 14.45
C ASP A 274 -11.59 -1.89 13.38
N ASP A 275 -12.77 -2.41 13.04
CA ASP A 275 -13.77 -1.69 12.25
C ASP A 275 -14.48 -0.61 13.08
N ALA A 276 -15.43 0.11 12.48
CA ALA A 276 -16.18 1.17 13.15
C ALA A 276 -17.02 0.67 14.35
N GLY A 277 -17.35 -0.62 14.40
CA GLY A 277 -18.02 -1.28 15.51
C GLY A 277 -17.07 -1.83 16.57
N GLY A 278 -15.76 -1.67 16.41
CA GLY A 278 -14.75 -2.20 17.32
C GLY A 278 -14.42 -3.67 17.10
N ASN A 279 -14.87 -4.28 16.00
CA ASN A 279 -14.62 -5.69 15.69
C ASN A 279 -13.29 -5.84 14.94
N CYS A 280 -12.50 -6.84 15.32
CA CYS A 280 -11.38 -7.32 14.53
C CYS A 280 -11.77 -8.60 13.79
N THR A 281 -10.98 -8.98 12.78
CA THR A 281 -11.10 -10.30 12.15
C THR A 281 -10.68 -11.41 13.12
N GLU A 282 -11.08 -12.63 12.80
CA GLU A 282 -10.78 -13.80 13.64
C GLU A 282 -9.26 -13.97 13.81
N PHE A 283 -8.49 -13.72 12.73
CA PHE A 283 -7.04 -13.85 12.75
C PHE A 283 -6.34 -12.81 13.64
N GLU A 284 -6.83 -11.58 13.69
CA GLU A 284 -6.21 -10.45 14.40
C GLU A 284 -6.76 -10.18 15.81
N SER A 285 -7.87 -10.85 16.16
CA SER A 285 -8.57 -10.62 17.44
C SER A 285 -7.74 -10.96 18.70
N ASP A 286 -6.80 -11.89 18.59
CA ASP A 286 -5.87 -12.28 19.66
C ASP A 286 -4.44 -11.82 19.32
N LEU A 287 -3.96 -10.80 20.03
CA LEU A 287 -2.65 -10.19 19.80
C LEU A 287 -1.50 -11.14 20.14
N GLU A 288 -1.65 -12.00 21.15
CA GLU A 288 -0.61 -12.98 21.51
C GLU A 288 -0.50 -14.04 20.41
N ALA A 289 -1.64 -14.60 19.97
CA ALA A 289 -1.66 -15.55 18.87
C ALA A 289 -1.10 -14.93 17.58
N LEU A 290 -1.50 -13.69 17.23
CA LEU A 290 -0.98 -12.97 16.08
C LEU A 290 0.55 -12.79 16.17
N SER A 291 1.05 -12.32 17.32
CA SER A 291 2.50 -12.14 17.50
C SER A 291 3.28 -13.45 17.41
N GLY A 292 2.71 -14.56 17.91
CA GLY A 292 3.30 -15.88 17.79
C GLY A 292 3.38 -16.36 16.34
N ARG A 293 2.34 -16.15 15.54
CA ARG A 293 2.32 -16.49 14.10
C ARG A 293 3.35 -15.67 13.32
N LEU A 294 3.37 -14.35 13.52
CA LEU A 294 4.33 -13.48 12.82
C LEU A 294 5.78 -13.83 13.18
N ARG A 295 6.05 -14.24 14.42
CA ARG A 295 7.36 -14.78 14.79
C ARG A 295 7.70 -16.09 14.11
N ALA A 296 6.74 -17.00 14.00
CA ALA A 296 6.93 -18.28 13.31
C ALA A 296 7.25 -18.08 11.80
N TRP A 297 6.72 -17.01 11.20
CA TRP A 297 7.00 -16.62 9.82
C TRP A 297 8.24 -15.72 9.66
N ASP A 298 8.95 -15.40 10.75
CA ASP A 298 10.07 -14.44 10.76
C ASP A 298 9.70 -13.05 10.18
N VAL A 299 8.56 -12.52 10.62
CA VAL A 299 7.99 -11.24 10.16
C VAL A 299 8.14 -10.20 11.27
N PRO A 300 9.20 -9.37 11.26
CA PRO A 300 9.50 -8.49 12.39
C PRO A 300 8.81 -7.13 12.35
N ALA A 301 8.07 -6.83 11.29
CA ALA A 301 7.42 -5.55 11.10
C ALA A 301 5.90 -5.70 10.96
N VAL A 302 5.18 -4.72 11.52
CA VAL A 302 3.74 -4.54 11.34
C VAL A 302 3.46 -3.11 10.88
N GLU A 303 2.43 -2.96 10.07
CA GLU A 303 1.99 -1.66 9.58
C GLU A 303 0.50 -1.45 9.85
N LEU A 304 0.12 -0.25 10.27
CA LEU A 304 -1.27 0.15 10.47
C LEU A 304 -1.67 1.23 9.47
N ILE A 305 -2.98 1.31 9.21
CA ILE A 305 -3.62 2.41 8.49
C ILE A 305 -4.54 3.16 9.48
N PRO A 306 -4.00 4.07 10.32
CA PRO A 306 -4.70 4.61 11.48
C PRO A 306 -6.06 5.26 11.18
N GLY A 307 -6.28 5.75 9.95
CA GLY A 307 -7.55 6.36 9.54
C GLY A 307 -8.73 5.39 9.60
N ARG A 308 -8.46 4.07 9.65
CA ARG A 308 -9.47 3.01 9.76
C ARG A 308 -9.83 2.67 11.21
N ASN A 309 -8.95 2.99 12.16
CA ASN A 309 -8.95 2.38 13.48
C ASN A 309 -9.20 3.40 14.59
N SER A 310 -9.77 2.94 15.71
CA SER A 310 -9.92 3.81 16.87
C SER A 310 -8.56 4.18 17.47
N PRO A 311 -8.38 5.41 18.01
CA PRO A 311 -7.15 5.80 18.70
C PRO A 311 -6.76 4.83 19.83
N GLU A 312 -7.75 4.29 20.56
CA GLU A 312 -7.53 3.33 21.63
C GLU A 312 -6.98 2.00 21.11
N ALA A 313 -7.56 1.45 20.04
CA ALA A 313 -7.08 0.21 19.43
C ALA A 313 -5.65 0.37 18.89
N ILE A 314 -5.36 1.50 18.22
CA ILE A 314 -4.01 1.81 17.71
C ILE A 314 -3.00 1.86 18.86
N ARG A 315 -3.33 2.54 19.98
CA ARG A 315 -2.45 2.63 21.15
C ARG A 315 -2.18 1.27 21.78
N ARG A 316 -3.22 0.47 21.98
CA ARG A 316 -3.12 -0.89 22.54
C ARG A 316 -2.24 -1.78 21.65
N PHE A 317 -2.54 -1.81 20.35
CA PHE A 317 -1.81 -2.63 19.39
C PHE A 317 -0.34 -2.21 19.29
N THR A 318 -0.10 -0.90 19.10
CA THR A 318 1.24 -0.34 18.92
C THR A 318 2.12 -0.61 20.14
N GLY A 319 1.60 -0.36 21.36
CA GLY A 319 2.34 -0.64 22.60
C GLY A 319 2.71 -2.12 22.72
N PHE A 320 1.74 -3.01 22.53
CA PHE A 320 1.95 -4.45 22.61
C PHE A 320 3.02 -4.97 21.63
N PHE A 321 2.93 -4.58 20.36
CA PHE A 321 3.89 -5.02 19.35
C PHE A 321 5.28 -4.39 19.54
N ARG A 322 5.34 -3.11 19.94
CA ARG A 322 6.60 -2.42 20.26
C ARG A 322 7.34 -3.09 21.42
N ASP A 323 6.63 -3.46 22.48
CA ASP A 323 7.18 -4.14 23.66
C ASP A 323 7.70 -5.54 23.32
N LYS A 324 7.05 -6.23 22.37
CA LYS A 324 7.53 -7.49 21.81
C LYS A 324 8.64 -7.30 20.75
N GLY A 325 9.20 -6.12 20.58
CA GLY A 325 10.36 -5.93 19.70
C GLY A 325 10.02 -5.74 18.21
N PHE A 326 8.74 -5.67 17.83
CA PHE A 326 8.37 -5.43 16.44
C PHE A 326 8.66 -3.99 16.01
N VAL A 327 8.92 -3.82 14.72
CA VAL A 327 8.91 -2.53 14.04
C VAL A 327 7.45 -2.18 13.75
N VAL A 328 7.02 -0.98 14.11
CA VAL A 328 5.65 -0.51 13.86
C VAL A 328 5.70 0.73 12.99
N MET A 329 4.95 0.72 11.90
CA MET A 329 4.85 1.82 10.94
C MET A 329 3.39 2.18 10.66
N PHE A 330 3.15 3.44 10.28
CA PHE A 330 1.85 3.88 9.81
C PHE A 330 1.91 4.34 8.36
N GLY A 331 0.79 4.15 7.66
CA GLY A 331 0.55 4.80 6.39
C GLY A 331 -0.92 5.06 6.14
N THR A 332 -1.24 5.33 4.88
CA THR A 332 -2.55 5.85 4.46
C THR A 332 -3.15 5.08 3.29
N GLU A 333 -2.35 4.22 2.65
CA GLU A 333 -2.70 3.34 1.54
C GLU A 333 -3.04 4.09 0.24
N HIS A 334 -3.95 5.08 0.23
CA HIS A 334 -4.34 5.82 -0.99
C HIS A 334 -4.84 4.93 -2.16
N ASN A 335 -5.28 3.70 -1.87
CA ASN A 335 -5.80 2.73 -2.84
C ASN A 335 -7.33 2.85 -3.07
N THR A 336 -7.88 4.06 -2.98
CA THR A 336 -9.29 4.33 -3.26
C THR A 336 -9.42 5.52 -4.21
N PRO A 337 -10.54 5.70 -4.92
CA PRO A 337 -10.73 6.87 -5.76
C PRO A 337 -10.72 8.21 -5.01
N ALA A 338 -10.96 8.20 -3.70
CA ALA A 338 -10.99 9.41 -2.89
C ALA A 338 -9.57 9.86 -2.58
N LEU A 339 -9.23 11.09 -2.97
CA LEU A 339 -7.96 11.72 -2.61
C LEU A 339 -8.01 12.16 -1.14
N GLN A 340 -7.18 11.53 -0.32
CA GLN A 340 -7.05 11.80 1.12
C GLN A 340 -5.73 12.53 1.40
N PRO A 341 -5.62 13.27 2.52
CA PRO A 341 -4.34 13.81 2.97
C PRO A 341 -3.25 12.74 3.10
N LEU A 342 -2.00 13.11 2.88
CA LEU A 342 -0.85 12.22 3.10
C LEU A 342 -0.44 12.15 4.57
N LYS A 343 -0.75 13.18 5.35
CA LYS A 343 -0.53 13.19 6.78
C LYS A 343 -1.42 12.12 7.41
N VAL A 344 -0.79 11.17 8.08
CA VAL A 344 -1.48 10.12 8.83
C VAL A 344 -2.42 10.77 9.84
N ALA A 345 -3.66 10.28 9.86
CA ALA A 345 -4.71 10.68 10.79
C ALA A 345 -5.39 9.44 11.37
N VAL A 346 -5.98 9.55 12.55
CA VAL A 346 -6.76 8.48 13.19
C VAL A 346 -8.23 8.52 12.75
N ARG A 347 -9.00 7.44 12.94
CA ARG A 347 -10.44 7.44 12.64
C ARG A 347 -11.16 8.56 13.41
N GLY A 348 -12.00 9.32 12.70
CA GLY A 348 -12.66 10.52 13.23
C GLY A 348 -11.86 11.82 13.02
N GLY A 349 -10.65 11.72 12.47
CA GLY A 349 -9.78 12.86 12.20
C GLY A 349 -8.83 13.17 13.35
N GLY A 350 -7.87 14.07 13.10
CA GLY A 350 -6.80 14.40 14.04
C GLY A 350 -5.53 13.59 13.81
N GLU A 351 -4.41 14.12 14.29
CA GLU A 351 -3.12 13.44 14.21
C GLU A 351 -3.04 12.32 15.26
N PRO A 352 -2.27 11.25 15.00
CA PRO A 352 -1.81 10.36 16.06
C PRO A 352 -1.17 11.18 17.17
N ASP A 353 -1.35 10.76 18.43
CA ASP A 353 -0.68 11.43 19.54
C ASP A 353 0.86 11.33 19.42
N PRO A 354 1.62 12.17 20.15
CA PRO A 354 3.07 12.26 19.99
C PRO A 354 3.81 10.93 20.18
N ASP A 355 3.33 10.04 21.05
CA ASP A 355 3.97 8.74 21.28
C ASP A 355 3.79 7.83 20.07
N LEU A 356 2.56 7.77 19.53
CA LEU A 356 2.25 7.02 18.31
C LEU A 356 3.00 7.55 17.09
N ALA A 357 3.02 8.88 16.91
CA ALA A 357 3.78 9.52 15.84
C ALA A 357 5.28 9.23 15.96
N GLY A 358 5.82 9.28 17.19
CA GLY A 358 7.20 8.92 17.49
C GLY A 358 7.53 7.47 17.12
N ILE A 359 6.66 6.51 17.49
CA ILE A 359 6.86 5.10 17.17
C ILE A 359 6.87 4.87 15.65
N SER A 360 5.91 5.45 14.92
CA SER A 360 5.91 5.32 13.46
C SER A 360 7.13 5.97 12.81
N TYR A 361 7.61 7.11 13.34
CA TYR A 361 8.83 7.75 12.86
C TYR A 361 10.05 6.86 13.07
N LEU A 362 10.19 6.24 14.25
CA LEU A 362 11.27 5.29 14.53
C LEU A 362 11.21 4.07 13.60
N GLY A 363 10.00 3.56 13.30
CA GLY A 363 9.82 2.51 12.31
C GLY A 363 10.34 2.91 10.92
N ALA A 364 10.00 4.12 10.46
CA ALA A 364 10.49 4.67 9.20
C ALA A 364 12.03 4.87 9.21
N CYS A 365 12.60 5.34 10.33
CA CYS A 365 14.04 5.46 10.52
C CYS A 365 14.74 4.10 10.36
N LEU A 366 14.24 3.06 11.02
CA LEU A 366 14.81 1.72 10.93
C LEU A 366 14.84 1.22 9.47
N VAL A 367 13.75 1.39 8.73
CA VAL A 367 13.70 1.03 7.30
C VAL A 367 14.69 1.86 6.47
N ALA A 368 14.83 3.16 6.76
CA ALA A 368 15.81 4.02 6.11
C ALA A 368 17.26 3.60 6.38
N ALA A 369 17.59 3.20 7.62
CA ALA A 369 18.89 2.65 7.99
C ALA A 369 19.17 1.34 7.25
N HIS A 370 18.18 0.45 7.19
CA HIS A 370 18.25 -0.78 6.40
C HIS A 370 18.58 -0.46 4.93
N GLN A 371 17.82 0.42 4.27
CA GLN A 371 18.09 0.83 2.88
C GLN A 371 19.49 1.44 2.70
N TYR A 372 19.97 2.23 3.66
CA TYR A 372 21.30 2.83 3.61
C TYR A 372 22.42 1.76 3.66
N LEU A 373 22.32 0.79 4.58
CA LEU A 373 23.29 -0.30 4.71
C LEU A 373 23.27 -1.18 3.46
N ARG A 374 22.07 -1.56 3.00
CA ARG A 374 21.88 -2.32 1.76
C ARG A 374 22.47 -1.64 0.54
N ALA A 375 22.25 -0.32 0.39
CA ALA A 375 22.80 0.45 -0.71
C ALA A 375 24.34 0.38 -0.76
N LYS A 376 24.99 0.26 0.40
CA LYS A 376 26.45 0.12 0.57
C LYS A 376 26.97 -1.31 0.48
N GLY A 377 26.09 -2.30 0.28
CA GLY A 377 26.44 -3.73 0.25
C GLY A 377 26.68 -4.32 1.64
N GLU A 378 26.23 -3.64 2.69
CA GLU A 378 26.27 -4.13 4.07
C GLU A 378 24.98 -4.89 4.43
N THR A 379 25.02 -5.64 5.52
CA THR A 379 23.84 -6.33 6.06
C THR A 379 22.86 -5.32 6.64
N GLY A 380 21.62 -5.34 6.17
CA GLY A 380 20.53 -4.56 6.73
C GLY A 380 19.84 -5.28 7.90
N TYR A 381 18.73 -4.71 8.38
CA TYR A 381 17.89 -5.31 9.41
C TYR A 381 17.30 -6.65 8.97
N ALA A 382 17.34 -7.67 9.83
CA ALA A 382 16.78 -9.01 9.58
C ALA A 382 16.28 -9.67 10.87
N GLY A 383 15.19 -10.43 10.77
CA GLY A 383 14.58 -11.16 11.89
C GLY A 383 14.17 -10.27 13.07
N PHE A 384 14.20 -10.84 14.28
CA PHE A 384 13.89 -10.16 15.54
C PHE A 384 15.15 -9.89 16.38
N PRO A 385 15.90 -8.82 16.07
CA PRO A 385 17.08 -8.47 16.83
C PRO A 385 16.72 -8.02 18.26
N VAL A 386 17.73 -7.99 19.12
CA VAL A 386 17.61 -7.49 20.49
C VAL A 386 17.28 -5.99 20.48
N LYS A 387 16.73 -5.51 21.59
CA LYS A 387 16.23 -4.13 21.72
C LYS A 387 17.29 -3.09 21.35
N GLU A 388 18.52 -3.30 21.80
CA GLU A 388 19.66 -2.41 21.58
C GLU A 388 20.00 -2.29 20.09
N GLU A 389 20.01 -3.40 19.36
CA GLU A 389 20.28 -3.41 17.92
C GLU A 389 19.16 -2.70 17.15
N ARG A 390 17.89 -2.89 17.52
CA ARG A 390 16.78 -2.13 16.95
C ARG A 390 16.95 -0.62 17.18
N GLU A 391 17.34 -0.21 18.38
CA GLU A 391 17.61 1.20 18.72
C GLU A 391 18.80 1.77 17.93
N GLU A 392 19.85 0.98 17.69
CA GLU A 392 20.97 1.39 16.82
C GLU A 392 20.53 1.67 15.38
N PHE A 393 19.64 0.84 14.81
CA PHE A 393 19.06 1.10 13.49
C PHE A 393 18.17 2.35 13.49
N GLU A 394 17.38 2.55 14.54
CA GLU A 394 16.55 3.75 14.69
C GLU A 394 17.41 5.03 14.71
N GLU A 395 18.50 5.05 15.47
CA GLU A 395 19.43 6.19 15.54
C GLU A 395 20.16 6.43 14.21
N LEU A 396 20.68 5.37 13.57
CA LEU A 396 21.27 5.49 12.23
C LEU A 396 20.26 6.06 11.23
N GLY A 397 19.01 5.59 11.31
CA GLY A 397 17.91 5.99 10.45
C GLY A 397 17.56 7.46 10.55
N LYS A 398 17.55 8.00 11.78
CA LYS A 398 17.37 9.45 12.02
C LYS A 398 18.45 10.26 11.29
N ALA A 399 19.71 9.84 11.40
CA ALA A 399 20.83 10.51 10.76
C ALA A 399 20.76 10.41 9.22
N VAL A 400 20.41 9.24 8.68
CA VAL A 400 20.20 9.03 7.24
C VAL A 400 19.10 9.93 6.69
N ILE A 401 17.92 9.94 7.31
CA ILE A 401 16.80 10.77 6.86
C ILE A 401 17.17 12.26 6.98
N ALA A 402 17.74 12.68 8.12
CA ALA A 402 18.13 14.07 8.34
C ALA A 402 19.15 14.56 7.30
N ARG A 403 20.10 13.70 6.90
CA ARG A 403 21.09 14.02 5.87
C ARG A 403 20.47 14.14 4.48
N PHE A 404 19.49 13.29 4.17
CA PHE A 404 18.81 13.30 2.87
C PHE A 404 17.95 14.56 2.67
N ILE A 405 17.19 14.94 3.71
CA ILE A 405 16.24 16.06 3.64
C ILE A 405 16.90 17.42 3.91
N GLU A 406 18.18 17.43 4.30
CA GLU A 406 18.94 18.66 4.48
C GLU A 406 19.00 19.43 3.15
N LYS A 407 18.70 20.74 3.22
CA LYS A 407 18.88 21.63 2.08
C LYS A 407 20.38 21.86 1.90
N ASP A 408 20.88 21.70 0.68
CA ASP A 408 22.21 22.19 0.35
C ASP A 408 22.23 23.71 0.61
N GLY A 409 23.13 24.14 1.48
CA GLY A 409 23.27 25.53 1.92
C GLY A 409 23.89 26.45 0.87
#